data_AF-A0A931M5R4-F1
#
_entry.id   AF-A0A931M5R4-F1
#
_cell.length_a   1.000
_cell.length_b   1.000
_cell.length_c   1.000
_cell.angle_alpha   90.00
_cell.angle_beta   90.00
_cell.angle_gamma   90.00
#
_symmetry.space_group_name_H-M   'P 1'
#
loop_
_entity.id
_entity.type
_entity.pdbx_description
1 polymer ?
#
loop_
_entity_poly.entity_id
_entity_poly.type
_entity_poly.pdbx_seq_one_letter_code
_entity_poly.pdbx_strand_id
1 'polypeptide(L)'
;MAKSRSKIYLIIISLLLIINIALVWFFVISKPARPDDGRLGITEMLKNEVGFDEAQMKQALEMKKRHREKIKPYFDEVRKAKESFYVLLQNPQVSDSVRKAAAAVIGQKQEELDMAIFSNFNEIRQLCKPDQLIKFDSSMQQIVKHMIANPRRGRQPETKDSTNKNN
;
A
#
# COMPACT_ATOMS: atom_id res chain seq x y z
N MET A 1 -6.15 -25.17 62.32
CA MET A 1 -6.14 -25.52 60.88
C MET A 1 -6.47 -24.27 60.05
N ALA A 2 -5.49 -23.56 59.46
CA ALA A 2 -5.76 -22.43 58.54
C ALA A 2 -4.54 -21.97 57.69
N LYS A 3 -3.54 -22.84 57.41
CA LYS A 3 -2.27 -22.42 56.77
C LYS A 3 -2.14 -22.81 55.28
N SER A 4 -3.12 -23.54 54.72
CA SER A 4 -3.09 -24.05 53.34
C SER A 4 -3.84 -23.17 52.33
N ARG A 5 -4.93 -22.52 52.72
CA ARG A 5 -5.78 -21.68 51.84
C ARG A 5 -4.98 -20.54 51.19
N SER A 6 -4.21 -19.78 51.98
CA SER A 6 -3.42 -18.63 51.49
C SER A 6 -2.30 -19.05 50.54
N LYS A 7 -1.70 -20.22 50.76
CA LYS A 7 -0.68 -20.77 49.84
C LYS A 7 -1.28 -21.19 48.50
N ILE A 8 -2.49 -21.74 48.52
CA ILE A 8 -3.23 -22.09 47.30
C ILE A 8 -3.57 -20.83 46.51
N TYR A 9 -4.06 -19.76 47.16
CA TYR A 9 -4.30 -18.49 46.48
C TYR A 9 -3.02 -17.89 45.90
N LEU A 10 -1.89 -17.94 46.61
CA LEU A 10 -0.60 -17.50 46.09
C LEU A 10 -0.15 -18.32 44.87
N ILE A 11 -0.36 -19.63 44.87
CA ILE A 11 -0.06 -20.50 43.72
C ILE A 11 -0.94 -20.14 42.52
N ILE A 12 -2.25 -19.94 42.75
CA ILE A 12 -3.20 -19.57 41.68
C ILE A 12 -2.84 -18.20 41.08
N ILE A 13 -2.54 -17.21 41.92
CA ILE A 13 -2.14 -15.88 41.48
C ILE A 13 -0.83 -15.93 40.69
N SER A 14 0.16 -16.69 41.17
CA SER A 14 1.44 -16.87 40.48
C SER A 14 1.25 -17.57 39.12
N LEU A 15 0.44 -18.61 39.06
CA LEU A 15 0.12 -19.31 37.81
C LEU A 15 -0.61 -18.39 36.81
N LEU A 16 -1.57 -17.60 37.28
CA LEU A 16 -2.29 -16.65 36.45
C LEU A 16 -1.37 -15.55 35.91
N LEU A 17 -0.41 -15.09 36.72
CA LEU A 17 0.60 -14.11 36.31
C LEU A 17 1.48 -14.69 35.20
N ILE A 18 1.97 -15.92 35.35
CA ILE A 18 2.81 -16.59 34.36
C ILE A 18 2.07 -16.77 33.03
N ILE A 19 0.81 -17.19 33.06
CA ILE A 19 -0.02 -17.34 31.85
C ILE A 19 -0.21 -15.99 31.15
N ASN A 20 -0.50 -14.92 31.90
CA ASN A 20 -0.64 -13.58 31.30
C ASN A 20 0.67 -13.08 30.68
N ILE A 21 1.81 -13.27 31.35
CA ILE A 21 3.12 -12.91 30.82
C ILE A 21 3.44 -13.72 29.57
N ALA A 22 3.17 -15.03 29.57
CA ALA A 22 3.37 -15.90 28.41
C ALA A 22 2.49 -15.47 27.22
N LEU A 23 1.24 -15.07 27.47
CA LEU A 23 0.35 -14.55 26.44
C LEU A 23 0.86 -13.23 25.86
N VAL A 24 1.28 -12.28 26.70
CA VAL A 24 1.85 -11.00 26.24
C VAL A 24 3.14 -11.24 25.45
N TRP A 25 4.03 -12.10 25.95
CA TRP A 25 5.27 -12.45 25.28
C TRP A 25 5.02 -13.12 23.93
N PHE A 26 4.10 -14.09 23.88
CA PHE A 26 3.66 -14.74 22.65
C PHE A 26 3.06 -13.72 21.67
N PHE A 27 2.21 -12.80 22.11
CA PHE A 27 1.58 -11.81 21.21
C PHE A 27 2.53 -10.72 20.73
N VAL A 28 3.56 -10.37 21.52
CA VAL A 28 4.57 -9.37 21.17
C VAL A 28 5.64 -9.93 20.22
N ILE A 29 6.02 -11.21 20.38
CA ILE A 29 7.04 -11.86 19.56
C ILE A 29 6.42 -12.54 18.34
N SER A 30 5.32 -13.24 18.51
CA SER A 30 4.48 -13.71 17.40
C SER A 30 3.65 -12.53 16.92
N LYS A 31 4.30 -11.53 16.30
CA LYS A 31 3.63 -10.74 15.29
C LYS A 31 3.48 -11.68 14.10
N PRO A 32 2.31 -12.30 13.82
CA PRO A 32 2.08 -12.74 12.46
C PRO A 32 2.39 -11.51 11.60
N ALA A 33 3.23 -11.67 10.57
CA ALA A 33 3.33 -10.66 9.55
C ALA A 33 1.88 -10.31 9.21
N ARG A 34 1.44 -9.09 9.54
CA ARG A 34 0.07 -8.68 9.24
C ARG A 34 -0.12 -9.05 7.77
N PRO A 35 -1.08 -9.92 7.41
CA PRO A 35 -1.46 -10.05 6.01
C PRO A 35 -1.66 -8.62 5.54
N ASP A 36 -0.95 -8.20 4.49
CA ASP A 36 -1.00 -6.83 3.98
C ASP A 36 -2.48 -6.54 3.68
N ASP A 37 -3.14 -5.86 4.62
CA ASP A 37 -4.60 -5.86 4.78
C ASP A 37 -5.23 -5.26 3.52
N GLY A 38 -5.72 -6.14 2.65
CA GLY A 38 -6.39 -5.77 1.41
C GLY A 38 -5.50 -5.22 0.28
N ARG A 39 -4.18 -5.47 0.29
CA ARG A 39 -3.37 -5.40 -0.93
C ARG A 39 -3.23 -6.81 -1.47
N LEU A 40 -4.14 -7.22 -2.37
CA LEU A 40 -3.83 -8.22 -3.38
C LEU A 40 -2.62 -7.69 -4.16
N GLY A 41 -1.44 -7.98 -3.63
CA GLY A 41 -0.22 -7.30 -4.00
C GLY A 41 0.27 -7.90 -5.30
N ILE A 42 0.68 -7.04 -6.24
CA ILE A 42 1.46 -7.44 -7.42
C ILE A 42 2.54 -8.48 -7.03
N THR A 43 3.15 -8.34 -5.86
CA THR A 43 4.14 -9.28 -5.30
C THR A 43 3.61 -10.69 -5.05
N GLU A 44 2.37 -10.83 -4.57
CA GLU A 44 1.75 -12.13 -4.31
C GLU A 44 1.31 -12.80 -5.61
N MET A 45 0.77 -12.03 -6.55
CA MET A 45 0.47 -12.49 -7.91
C MET A 45 1.75 -12.94 -8.64
N LEU A 46 2.85 -12.18 -8.58
CA LEU A 46 4.13 -12.57 -9.18
C LEU A 46 4.66 -13.89 -8.61
N LYS A 47 4.52 -14.10 -7.29
CA LYS A 47 5.00 -15.32 -6.64
C LYS A 47 4.08 -16.51 -6.89
N ASN A 48 2.77 -16.36 -6.65
CA ASN A 48 1.82 -17.47 -6.57
C ASN A 48 1.16 -17.78 -7.91
N GLU A 49 0.85 -16.75 -8.72
CA GLU A 49 0.16 -16.94 -10.00
C GLU A 49 1.16 -17.09 -11.14
N VAL A 50 2.15 -16.19 -11.21
CA VAL A 50 3.16 -16.22 -12.28
C VAL A 50 4.26 -17.25 -11.99
N GLY A 51 4.56 -17.50 -10.71
CA GLY A 51 5.56 -18.49 -10.31
C GLY A 51 6.99 -17.97 -10.44
N PHE A 52 7.25 -16.72 -10.07
CA PHE A 52 8.60 -16.15 -10.05
C PHE A 52 9.51 -16.91 -9.08
N ASP A 53 10.72 -17.21 -9.54
CA ASP A 53 11.77 -17.78 -8.68
C ASP A 53 12.37 -16.72 -7.73
N GLU A 54 13.21 -17.14 -6.78
CA GLU A 54 13.77 -16.25 -5.76
C GLU A 54 14.60 -15.10 -6.36
N ALA A 55 15.31 -15.36 -7.47
CA ALA A 55 16.11 -14.36 -8.15
C ALA A 55 15.21 -13.32 -8.85
N GLN A 56 14.18 -13.77 -9.58
CA GLN A 56 13.16 -12.92 -10.19
C GLN A 56 12.42 -12.08 -9.15
N MET A 57 12.05 -12.69 -8.01
CA MET A 57 11.38 -11.99 -6.91
C MET A 57 12.24 -10.89 -6.29
N LYS A 58 13.55 -11.14 -6.09
CA LYS A 58 14.48 -10.12 -5.57
C LYS A 58 14.56 -8.91 -6.51
N GLN A 59 14.68 -9.16 -7.81
CA GLN A 59 14.72 -8.09 -8.82
C GLN A 59 13.40 -7.32 -8.89
N ALA A 60 12.27 -8.02 -8.91
CA ALA A 60 10.94 -7.40 -8.95
C ALA A 60 10.65 -6.54 -7.70
N LEU A 61 11.09 -6.97 -6.51
CA LEU A 61 10.95 -6.20 -5.27
C LEU A 61 11.78 -4.91 -5.31
N GLU A 62 12.98 -4.96 -5.87
CA GLU A 62 13.83 -3.78 -6.03
C GLU A 62 13.22 -2.79 -7.04
N MET A 63 12.74 -3.29 -8.18
CA MET A 63 12.00 -2.50 -9.17
C MET A 63 10.78 -1.82 -8.54
N LYS A 64 9.98 -2.57 -7.77
CA LYS A 64 8.83 -2.04 -7.04
C LYS A 64 9.21 -0.91 -6.08
N LYS A 65 10.33 -1.04 -5.37
CA LYS A 65 10.81 0.00 -4.45
C LYS A 65 11.19 1.27 -5.22
N ARG A 66 11.99 1.14 -6.29
CA ARG A 66 12.38 2.27 -7.15
C ARG A 66 11.16 2.93 -7.78
N HIS A 67 10.22 2.14 -8.28
CA HIS A 67 9.00 2.66 -8.88
C HIS A 67 8.13 3.42 -7.87
N ARG A 68 7.98 2.91 -6.65
CA ARG A 68 7.23 3.59 -5.58
C ARG A 68 7.81 4.96 -5.25
N GLU A 69 9.13 5.11 -5.27
CA GLU A 69 9.81 6.39 -5.04
C GLU A 69 9.63 7.33 -6.23
N LYS A 70 9.77 6.80 -7.46
CA LYS A 70 9.60 7.57 -8.72
C LYS A 70 8.17 8.04 -8.95
N ILE A 71 7.16 7.24 -8.61
CA ILE A 71 5.77 7.52 -8.95
C ILE A 71 5.08 8.53 -8.00
N LYS A 72 5.59 8.64 -6.78
CA LYS A 72 5.06 9.56 -5.76
C LYS A 72 4.90 11.00 -6.27
N PRO A 73 5.92 11.65 -6.88
CA PRO A 73 5.77 13.01 -7.40
C PRO A 73 4.67 13.13 -8.47
N TYR A 74 4.50 12.15 -9.36
CA TYR A 74 3.45 12.18 -10.38
C TYR A 74 2.05 12.21 -9.78
N PHE A 75 1.79 11.41 -8.73
CA PHE A 75 0.51 11.49 -7.99
C PHE A 75 0.30 12.85 -7.34
N ASP A 76 1.36 13.44 -6.76
CA ASP A 76 1.29 14.77 -6.17
C ASP A 76 1.03 15.86 -7.23
N GLU A 77 1.59 15.74 -8.43
CA GLU A 77 1.35 16.64 -9.56
C GLU A 77 -0.09 16.56 -10.06
N VAL A 78 -0.64 15.36 -10.25
CA VAL A 78 -2.06 15.17 -10.61
C VAL A 78 -2.97 15.76 -9.54
N ARG A 79 -2.65 15.56 -8.25
CA ARG A 79 -3.42 16.14 -7.14
C ARG A 79 -3.38 17.68 -7.18
N LYS A 80 -2.19 18.27 -7.32
CA LYS A 80 -2.03 19.73 -7.41
C LYS A 80 -2.78 20.31 -8.61
N ALA A 81 -2.70 19.66 -9.79
CA ALA A 81 -3.43 20.10 -10.97
C ALA A 81 -4.95 20.08 -10.74
N LYS A 82 -5.48 19.04 -10.06
CA LYS A 82 -6.90 18.98 -9.67
C LYS A 82 -7.26 20.07 -8.65
N GLU A 83 -6.44 20.29 -7.64
CA GLU A 83 -6.64 21.38 -6.67
C GLU A 83 -6.72 22.74 -7.36
N SER A 84 -5.75 23.07 -8.22
CA SER A 84 -5.75 24.31 -9.00
C SER A 84 -6.97 24.43 -9.90
N PHE A 85 -7.42 23.33 -10.52
CA PHE A 85 -8.63 23.32 -11.33
C PHE A 85 -9.89 23.65 -10.50
N TYR A 86 -10.05 23.05 -9.32
CA TYR A 86 -11.22 23.31 -8.48
C TYR A 86 -11.18 24.67 -7.77
N VAL A 87 -10.00 25.25 -7.55
CA VAL A 87 -9.87 26.64 -7.08
C VAL A 87 -10.54 27.63 -8.04
N LEU A 88 -10.61 27.32 -9.34
CA LEU A 88 -11.30 28.17 -10.32
C LEU A 88 -12.78 28.40 -10.01
N LEU A 89 -13.42 27.52 -9.21
CA LEU A 89 -14.80 27.72 -8.75
C LEU A 89 -14.99 28.97 -7.88
N GLN A 90 -13.91 29.48 -7.28
CA GLN A 90 -13.94 30.73 -6.50
C GLN A 90 -14.06 31.98 -7.38
N ASN A 91 -13.82 31.86 -8.69
CA ASN A 91 -13.96 32.95 -9.64
C ASN A 91 -15.31 32.82 -10.39
N PRO A 92 -16.31 33.68 -10.11
CA PRO A 92 -17.62 33.62 -10.75
C PRO A 92 -17.61 33.97 -12.25
N GLN A 93 -16.50 34.52 -12.77
CA GLN A 93 -16.34 34.94 -14.17
C GLN A 93 -15.29 34.09 -14.91
N VAL A 94 -14.98 32.89 -14.44
CA VAL A 94 -14.03 32.01 -15.13
C VAL A 94 -14.58 31.63 -16.52
N SER A 95 -13.79 31.88 -17.56
CA SER A 95 -14.19 31.54 -18.92
C SER A 95 -14.05 30.04 -19.20
N ASP A 96 -14.85 29.54 -20.14
CA ASP A 96 -14.78 28.13 -20.58
C ASP A 96 -13.42 27.76 -21.17
N SER A 97 -12.72 28.71 -21.80
CA SER A 97 -11.37 28.51 -22.32
C SER A 97 -10.39 28.19 -21.18
N VAL A 98 -10.42 28.97 -20.09
CA VAL A 98 -9.57 28.75 -18.92
C VAL A 98 -9.89 27.40 -18.25
N ARG A 99 -11.18 27.06 -18.13
CA ARG A 99 -11.60 25.75 -17.59
C ARG A 99 -11.06 24.58 -18.44
N LYS A 100 -11.20 24.65 -19.76
CA LYS A 100 -10.70 23.61 -20.68
C LYS A 100 -9.18 23.48 -20.60
N ALA A 101 -8.46 24.60 -20.56
CA ALA A 101 -7.01 24.59 -20.43
C ALA A 101 -6.56 23.93 -19.11
N ALA A 102 -7.17 24.30 -17.99
CA ALA A 102 -6.85 23.70 -16.69
C ALA A 102 -7.23 22.20 -16.62
N ALA A 103 -8.32 21.79 -17.26
CA ALA A 103 -8.66 20.37 -17.41
C ALA A 103 -7.64 19.61 -18.28
N ALA A 104 -7.13 20.24 -19.34
CA ALA A 104 -6.08 19.63 -20.19
C ALA A 104 -4.78 19.39 -19.41
N VAL A 105 -4.41 20.28 -18.49
CA VAL A 105 -3.25 20.07 -17.59
C VAL A 105 -3.43 18.83 -16.71
N ILE A 106 -4.64 18.58 -16.19
CA ILE A 106 -4.92 17.34 -15.45
C ILE A 106 -4.70 16.12 -16.35
N GLY A 107 -5.19 16.17 -17.60
CA GLY A 107 -5.00 15.12 -18.59
C GLY A 107 -3.53 14.82 -18.85
N GLN A 108 -2.73 15.85 -19.09
CA GLN A 108 -1.27 15.72 -19.30
C GLN A 108 -0.57 15.06 -18.10
N LYS A 109 -0.91 15.47 -16.87
CA LYS A 109 -0.33 14.86 -15.66
C LYS A 109 -0.79 13.42 -15.42
N GLN A 110 -2.01 13.10 -15.80
CA GLN A 110 -2.52 11.73 -15.77
C GLN A 110 -1.78 10.85 -16.80
N GLU A 111 -1.54 11.36 -18.01
CA GLU A 111 -0.77 10.66 -19.04
C GLU A 111 0.66 10.34 -18.57
N GLU A 112 1.37 11.32 -18.02
CA GLU A 112 2.72 11.12 -17.46
C GLU A 112 2.74 10.02 -16.38
N LEU A 113 1.74 10.01 -15.50
CA LEU A 113 1.57 8.99 -14.47
C LEU A 113 1.33 7.61 -15.06
N ASP A 114 0.39 7.49 -16.01
CA ASP A 114 0.00 6.21 -16.60
C ASP A 114 1.16 5.61 -17.42
N MET A 115 1.93 6.44 -18.13
CA MET A 115 3.15 6.04 -18.85
C MET A 115 4.21 5.48 -17.90
N ALA A 116 4.41 6.12 -16.73
CA ALA A 116 5.36 5.63 -15.73
C ALA A 116 4.92 4.28 -15.13
N ILE A 117 3.61 4.09 -14.88
CA ILE A 117 3.03 2.82 -14.40
C ILE A 117 3.24 1.73 -15.44
N PHE A 118 2.88 2.00 -16.70
CA PHE A 118 3.00 1.05 -17.80
C PHE A 118 4.44 0.60 -17.99
N SER A 119 5.39 1.54 -18.00
CA SER A 119 6.81 1.22 -18.15
C SER A 119 7.31 0.27 -17.06
N ASN A 120 6.89 0.46 -15.81
CA ASN A 120 7.27 -0.45 -14.72
C ASN A 120 6.69 -1.85 -14.88
N PHE A 121 5.43 -1.99 -15.33
CA PHE A 121 4.88 -3.30 -15.62
C PHE A 121 5.58 -3.99 -16.80
N ASN A 122 5.99 -3.22 -17.81
CA ASN A 122 6.76 -3.73 -18.92
C ASN A 122 8.15 -4.24 -18.48
N GLU A 123 8.84 -3.51 -17.61
CA GLU A 123 10.11 -3.97 -17.02
C GLU A 123 9.94 -5.28 -16.23
N ILE A 124 8.87 -5.40 -15.44
CA ILE A 124 8.57 -6.64 -14.72
C ILE A 124 8.25 -7.79 -15.69
N ARG A 125 7.51 -7.51 -16.77
CA ARG A 125 7.18 -8.50 -17.81
C ARG A 125 8.43 -9.05 -18.49
N GLN A 126 9.48 -8.23 -18.66
CA GLN A 126 10.76 -8.67 -19.23
C GLN A 126 11.53 -9.65 -18.33
N LEU A 127 11.21 -9.72 -17.03
CA LEU A 127 11.78 -10.72 -16.12
C LEU A 127 11.15 -12.10 -16.29
N CYS A 128 9.98 -12.21 -16.93
CA CYS A 128 9.28 -13.46 -17.12
C CYS A 128 9.99 -14.35 -18.15
N LYS A 129 10.08 -15.64 -17.84
CA LYS A 129 10.43 -16.70 -18.81
C LYS A 129 9.27 -16.89 -19.80
N PRO A 130 9.51 -17.47 -21.00
CA PRO A 130 8.46 -17.69 -22.00
C PRO A 130 7.20 -18.38 -21.42
N ASP A 131 7.38 -19.39 -20.58
CA ASP A 131 6.28 -20.15 -19.96
C ASP A 131 5.50 -19.33 -18.90
N GLN A 132 6.12 -18.29 -18.34
CA GLN A 132 5.53 -17.42 -17.32
C GLN A 132 4.74 -16.25 -17.94
N LEU A 133 5.02 -15.87 -19.19
CA LEU A 133 4.39 -14.72 -19.86
C LEU A 133 2.87 -14.86 -19.96
N ILE A 134 2.37 -16.06 -20.30
CA ILE A 134 0.92 -16.31 -20.44
C ILE A 134 0.20 -16.09 -19.09
N LYS A 135 0.81 -16.56 -17.99
CA LYS A 135 0.27 -16.38 -16.65
C LYS A 135 0.32 -14.92 -16.22
N PHE A 136 1.44 -14.25 -16.47
CA PHE A 136 1.61 -12.83 -16.20
C PHE A 136 0.55 -11.98 -16.91
N ASP A 137 0.34 -12.20 -18.21
CA ASP A 137 -0.60 -11.41 -19.02
C ASP A 137 -2.06 -11.61 -18.54
N SER A 138 -2.44 -12.84 -18.15
CA SER A 138 -3.75 -13.14 -17.57
C SER A 138 -3.97 -12.45 -16.22
N SER A 139 -3.01 -12.58 -15.31
CA SER A 139 -3.06 -11.99 -13.98
C SER A 139 -3.00 -10.45 -14.01
N MET A 140 -2.33 -9.86 -15.01
CA MET A 140 -2.27 -8.41 -15.19
C MET A 140 -3.65 -7.80 -15.42
N GLN A 141 -4.53 -8.48 -16.17
CA GLN A 141 -5.89 -7.99 -16.41
C GLN A 141 -6.69 -7.83 -15.11
N GLN A 142 -6.50 -8.75 -14.17
CA GLN A 142 -7.15 -8.68 -12.85
C GLN A 142 -6.61 -7.50 -12.03
N ILE A 143 -5.28 -7.30 -12.04
CA ILE A 143 -4.62 -6.19 -11.34
C ILE A 143 -5.09 -4.84 -11.91
N VAL A 144 -5.11 -4.69 -13.23
CA VAL A 144 -5.57 -3.47 -13.91
C VAL A 144 -7.02 -3.18 -13.56
N LYS A 145 -7.90 -4.19 -13.56
CA LYS A 145 -9.30 -4.04 -13.16
C LYS A 145 -9.42 -3.53 -11.71
N HIS A 146 -8.60 -4.02 -10.79
CA HIS A 146 -8.58 -3.53 -9.41
C HIS A 146 -8.03 -2.11 -9.29
N MET A 147 -7.02 -1.73 -10.08
CA MET A 147 -6.48 -0.37 -10.12
C MET A 147 -7.51 0.65 -10.62
N ILE A 148 -8.24 0.31 -11.69
CA ILE A 148 -9.24 1.19 -12.30
C ILE A 148 -10.51 1.27 -11.43
N ALA A 149 -10.96 0.14 -10.87
CA ALA A 149 -12.20 0.09 -10.10
C ALA A 149 -12.10 0.77 -8.74
N ASN A 150 -10.90 0.95 -8.19
CA ASN A 150 -10.73 1.48 -6.84
C ASN A 150 -9.64 2.58 -6.74
N PRO A 151 -9.85 3.76 -7.34
CA PRO A 151 -8.89 4.86 -7.31
C PRO A 151 -8.68 5.48 -5.91
N ARG A 152 -9.40 5.01 -4.88
CA ARG A 152 -9.47 5.61 -3.52
C ARG A 152 -8.68 4.88 -2.42
N ARG A 153 -7.63 4.12 -2.75
CA ARG A 153 -6.60 3.75 -1.76
C ARG A 153 -5.28 4.47 -2.03
N GLY A 154 -5.37 5.74 -2.42
CA GLY A 154 -4.32 6.70 -2.13
C GLY A 154 -4.11 6.71 -0.62
N ARG A 155 -2.93 6.21 -0.21
CA ARG A 155 -2.27 6.41 1.08
C ARG A 155 -2.97 7.48 1.92
N GLN A 156 -3.80 7.07 2.89
CA GLN A 156 -4.13 7.96 3.99
C GLN A 156 -2.76 8.38 4.57
N PRO A 157 -2.40 9.67 4.58
CA PRO A 157 -1.20 10.08 5.29
C PRO A 157 -1.41 9.60 6.73
N GLU A 158 -0.55 8.68 7.15
CA GLU A 158 -0.39 8.32 8.55
C GLU A 158 -0.12 9.65 9.25
N THR A 159 -1.15 10.17 9.93
CA THR A 159 -1.06 11.37 10.74
C THR A 159 -0.01 11.09 11.78
N LYS A 160 1.22 11.56 11.54
CA LYS A 160 2.23 11.67 12.57
C LYS A 160 1.73 12.72 13.54
N ASP A 161 1.11 12.21 14.59
CA ASP A 161 1.26 12.70 15.94
C ASP A 161 0.93 14.19 16.15
N SER A 162 -0.36 14.50 16.15
CA SER A 162 -0.89 15.64 16.92
C SER A 162 -0.96 15.24 18.40
N THR A 163 0.18 14.94 19.02
CA THR A 163 0.31 15.02 20.48
C THR A 163 1.15 16.25 20.79
N ASN A 164 0.55 17.41 20.54
CA ASN A 164 0.86 18.61 21.30
C ASN A 164 0.50 18.31 22.75
N LYS A 165 1.49 17.96 23.56
CA LYS A 165 1.42 17.98 25.02
C LYS A 165 2.53 18.90 25.52
N ASN A 166 2.10 20.09 25.92
CA ASN A 166 2.60 20.91 27.01
C ASN A 166 4.13 21.03 27.15
N ASN A 167 4.64 22.21 26.81
CA ASN A 167 5.53 22.93 27.72
C ASN A 167 5.09 24.39 27.79
#